data_AF-A0A3C0T964-F1
#
_entry.id   AF-A0A3C0T964-F1
#
_cell.length_a   1.000
_cell.length_b   1.000
_cell.length_c   1.000
_cell.angle_alpha   90.00
_cell.angle_beta   90.00
_cell.angle_gamma   90.00
#
_symmetry.space_group_name_H-M   'P 1'
#
loop_
_entity.id
_entity.type
_entity.pdbx_description
1 polymer ?
#
loop_
_entity_poly.entity_id
_entity_poly.type
_entity_poly.pdbx_seq_one_letter_code
_entity_poly.pdbx_strand_id
1 'polypeptide(L)'
;MKIGLVLNPLAGLGGPVALKGSDGVSGLAQDRGSRSQVNARVKTCLKEVLPWPGGISMVTYPGQMGGDVCAELGIPNEIIGEIGDVISASDTQNAVRAFADLGVDLILFAGGDGTARDVYDSVPIGQVVLGIPCGVKMHSGVFAINPQSAGIILSNLISGNLVSAMDAEVRDIDEDALRRGEVKTQYYGQLCVPAELTYIQATKSGGREVEALAVQEIAAEIIEHMDPD
;
A
#
# COMPACT_ATOMS: atom_id res chain seq x y z
N MET A 1 -19.57 -4.79 -5.56
CA MET A 1 -18.15 -5.04 -5.30
C MET A 1 -17.90 -4.91 -3.80
N LYS A 2 -17.05 -5.76 -3.23
CA LYS A 2 -16.62 -5.73 -1.83
C LYS A 2 -15.10 -5.50 -1.79
N ILE A 3 -14.67 -4.48 -1.05
CA ILE A 3 -13.27 -4.08 -0.91
C ILE A 3 -12.83 -4.33 0.53
N GLY A 4 -11.70 -5.01 0.72
CA GLY A 4 -11.01 -5.10 2.01
C GLY A 4 -9.90 -4.06 2.09
N LEU A 5 -9.93 -3.17 3.08
CA LEU A 5 -8.91 -2.14 3.32
C LEU A 5 -8.06 -2.48 4.55
N VAL A 6 -6.74 -2.55 4.38
CA VAL A 6 -5.78 -2.68 5.48
C VAL A 6 -4.63 -1.69 5.35
N LEU A 7 -4.33 -0.99 6.44
CA LEU A 7 -3.19 -0.08 6.56
C LEU A 7 -2.16 -0.72 7.49
N ASN A 8 -0.89 -0.72 7.09
CA ASN A 8 0.21 -0.91 8.03
C ASN A 8 0.64 0.47 8.56
N PRO A 9 0.22 0.89 9.77
CA PRO A 9 0.52 2.22 10.29
C PRO A 9 2.01 2.44 10.58
N LEU A 10 2.81 1.37 10.64
CA LEU A 10 4.26 1.45 10.87
C LEU A 10 5.04 1.72 9.58
N ALA A 11 4.40 1.60 8.41
CA ALA A 11 5.07 1.79 7.13
C ALA A 11 5.59 3.23 6.96
N GLY A 12 6.79 3.34 6.38
CA GLY A 12 7.41 4.63 6.07
C GLY A 12 8.07 5.34 7.26
N LEU A 13 7.92 4.84 8.50
CA LEU A 13 8.50 5.50 9.69
C LEU A 13 10.04 5.62 9.66
N GLY A 14 10.73 4.67 9.04
CA GLY A 14 12.20 4.66 8.99
C GLY A 14 12.83 5.68 8.02
N GLY A 15 12.10 6.10 6.99
CA GLY A 15 12.63 6.96 5.92
C GLY A 15 13.14 8.32 6.43
N PRO A 16 12.32 9.11 7.13
CA PRO A 16 12.69 10.45 7.60
C PRO A 16 13.88 10.50 8.57
N VAL A 17 14.19 9.38 9.23
CA VAL A 17 15.28 9.28 10.22
C VAL A 17 16.52 8.55 9.69
N ALA A 18 16.60 8.38 8.37
CA ALA A 18 17.65 7.64 7.67
C ALA A 18 17.84 6.20 8.17
N LEU A 19 16.79 5.62 8.76
CA LEU A 19 16.77 4.21 9.12
C LEU A 19 16.31 3.42 7.89
N LYS A 20 17.03 2.36 7.56
CA LYS A 20 16.87 1.60 6.31
C LYS A 20 15.65 0.66 6.39
N GLY A 21 14.45 1.25 6.53
CA GLY A 21 13.18 0.55 6.77
C GLY A 21 12.57 0.86 8.14
N SER A 22 11.28 0.53 8.32
CA SER A 22 10.56 0.61 9.60
C SER A 22 10.65 -0.67 10.44
N ASP A 23 11.06 -1.77 9.81
CA ASP A 23 11.05 -3.10 10.40
C ASP A 23 12.07 -3.18 11.55
N GLY A 24 11.57 -3.46 12.76
CA GLY A 24 12.38 -3.53 13.99
C GLY A 24 12.86 -2.20 14.57
N VAL A 25 12.51 -1.06 13.97
CA VAL A 25 12.99 0.27 14.40
C VAL A 25 11.87 1.32 14.57
N SER A 26 10.61 0.91 14.48
CA SER A 26 9.44 1.80 14.61
C SER A 26 9.45 2.64 15.89
N GLY A 27 9.79 2.04 17.04
CA GLY A 27 9.93 2.76 18.31
C GLY A 27 11.01 3.85 18.25
N LEU A 28 12.19 3.52 17.74
CA LEU A 28 13.30 4.48 17.61
C LEU A 28 12.99 5.60 16.62
N ALA A 29 12.22 5.32 15.56
CA ALA A 29 11.78 6.32 14.60
C ALA A 29 10.77 7.29 15.20
N GLN A 30 9.81 6.78 15.98
CA GLN A 30 8.82 7.61 16.69
C GLN A 30 9.47 8.46 17.78
N ASP A 31 10.42 7.90 18.53
CA ASP A 31 11.21 8.64 19.53
C ASP A 31 12.02 9.78 18.90
N ARG A 32 12.38 9.65 17.62
CA ARG A 32 13.03 10.69 16.81
C ARG A 32 12.05 11.65 16.14
N GLY A 33 10.76 11.59 16.47
CA GLY A 33 9.72 12.50 15.99
C GLY A 33 9.11 12.12 14.64
N SER A 34 9.44 10.94 14.07
CA SER A 34 8.83 10.47 12.82
C SER A 34 7.35 10.15 13.03
N ARG A 35 6.47 10.74 12.22
CA ARG A 35 5.03 10.49 12.23
C ARG A 35 4.63 9.69 11.00
N SER A 36 3.75 8.70 11.20
CA SER A 36 3.21 7.89 10.11
C SER A 36 2.43 8.77 9.13
N GLN A 37 2.76 8.65 7.84
CA GLN A 37 2.06 9.32 6.75
C GLN A 37 0.98 8.44 6.11
N VAL A 38 0.81 7.21 6.61
CA VAL A 38 -0.03 6.18 5.98
C VAL A 38 -1.48 6.64 5.88
N ASN A 39 -2.07 7.14 6.97
CA ASN A 39 -3.45 7.63 6.97
C ASN A 39 -3.63 8.79 5.97
N ALA A 40 -2.71 9.76 5.93
CA ALA A 40 -2.77 10.88 4.99
C ALA A 40 -2.71 10.42 3.52
N ARG A 41 -1.81 9.48 3.21
CA ARG A 41 -1.68 8.91 1.85
C ARG A 41 -2.92 8.11 1.45
N VAL A 42 -3.48 7.30 2.35
CA VAL A 42 -4.73 6.59 2.08
C VAL A 42 -5.89 7.57 1.88
N LYS A 43 -5.95 8.69 2.60
CA LYS A 43 -6.95 9.73 2.34
C LYS A 43 -6.82 10.30 0.94
N THR A 44 -5.60 10.57 0.46
CA THR A 44 -5.37 11.01 -0.92
C THR A 44 -5.94 10.01 -1.93
N CYS A 45 -5.68 8.71 -1.73
CA CYS A 45 -6.25 7.64 -2.56
C CYS A 45 -7.80 7.62 -2.51
N LEU A 46 -8.38 7.57 -1.31
CA LEU A 46 -9.83 7.37 -1.15
C LEU A 46 -10.65 8.60 -1.55
N LYS A 47 -10.07 9.81 -1.54
CA LYS A 47 -10.74 11.02 -2.03
C LYS A 47 -11.10 10.96 -3.52
N GLU A 48 -10.34 10.23 -4.33
CA GLU A 48 -10.62 10.05 -5.78
C GLU A 48 -11.91 9.26 -6.05
N VAL A 49 -12.44 8.57 -5.04
CA VAL A 49 -13.68 7.78 -5.14
C VAL A 49 -14.81 8.35 -4.25
N LEU A 50 -14.66 9.58 -3.76
CA LEU A 50 -15.72 10.28 -3.03
C LEU A 50 -16.58 11.14 -3.98
N PRO A 51 -17.91 11.25 -3.75
CA PRO A 51 -18.68 10.57 -2.70
C PRO A 51 -18.71 9.05 -2.89
N TRP A 52 -18.70 8.30 -1.78
CA TRP A 52 -18.58 6.84 -1.85
C TRP A 52 -19.73 6.22 -2.65
N PRO A 53 -19.44 5.45 -3.72
CA PRO A 53 -20.45 4.97 -4.64
C PRO A 53 -21.35 3.90 -4.02
N GLY A 54 -22.64 3.96 -4.37
CA GLY A 54 -23.62 2.95 -3.95
C GLY A 54 -23.32 1.57 -4.54
N GLY A 55 -23.59 0.51 -3.79
CA GLY A 55 -23.35 -0.88 -4.21
C GLY A 55 -21.89 -1.35 -4.04
N ILE A 56 -21.02 -0.49 -3.50
CA ILE A 56 -19.66 -0.84 -3.09
C ILE A 56 -19.63 -0.94 -1.56
N SER A 57 -19.23 -2.12 -1.07
CA SER A 57 -19.07 -2.37 0.36
C SER A 57 -17.59 -2.32 0.74
N MET A 58 -17.29 -1.71 1.88
CA MET A 58 -15.95 -1.66 2.46
C MET A 58 -15.91 -2.52 3.72
N VAL A 59 -14.90 -3.35 3.86
CA VAL A 59 -14.55 -4.08 5.08
C VAL A 59 -13.14 -3.65 5.49
N THR A 60 -12.90 -3.41 6.78
CA THR A 60 -11.60 -2.94 7.26
C THR A 60 -11.29 -3.42 8.67
N TYR A 61 -10.10 -3.09 9.17
CA TYR A 61 -9.65 -3.40 10.53
C TYR A 61 -9.73 -2.17 11.45
N PRO A 62 -9.78 -2.36 12.79
CA PRO A 62 -10.00 -1.27 13.73
C PRO A 62 -8.87 -0.23 13.73
N GLY A 63 -9.20 0.98 14.18
CA GLY A 63 -8.23 2.03 14.47
C GLY A 63 -7.36 2.42 13.26
N GLN A 64 -6.07 2.55 13.50
CA GLN A 64 -5.09 3.00 12.50
C GLN A 64 -4.92 2.04 11.31
N MET A 65 -5.46 0.82 11.40
CA MET A 65 -5.41 -0.18 10.32
C MET A 65 -6.51 0.02 9.27
N GLY A 66 -7.38 1.02 9.42
CA GLY A 66 -8.29 1.48 8.37
C GLY A 66 -9.60 2.06 8.89
N GLY A 67 -10.06 1.64 10.06
CA GLY A 67 -11.27 2.16 10.71
C GLY A 67 -11.26 3.68 10.89
N ASP A 68 -10.14 4.25 11.34
CA ASP A 68 -10.00 5.69 11.55
C ASP A 68 -10.16 6.46 10.24
N VAL A 69 -9.48 6.04 9.16
CA VAL A 69 -9.56 6.74 7.87
C VAL A 69 -10.95 6.64 7.24
N CYS A 70 -11.62 5.49 7.37
CA CYS A 70 -12.99 5.34 6.89
C CYS A 70 -13.96 6.24 7.68
N ALA A 71 -13.81 6.32 9.00
CA ALA A 71 -14.62 7.20 9.84
C ALA A 71 -14.40 8.68 9.48
N GLU A 72 -13.15 9.12 9.33
CA GLU A 72 -12.80 10.50 8.97
C GLU A 72 -13.33 10.93 7.60
N LEU A 73 -13.39 10.01 6.62
CA LEU A 73 -13.92 10.29 5.28
C LEU A 73 -15.42 10.02 5.15
N GLY A 74 -16.09 9.54 6.20
CA GLY A 74 -17.51 9.17 6.15
C GLY A 74 -17.81 8.01 5.20
N ILE A 75 -16.85 7.10 5.00
CA ILE A 75 -17.02 5.91 4.15
C ILE A 75 -17.74 4.82 4.96
N PRO A 76 -18.93 4.35 4.55
CA PRO A 76 -19.60 3.24 5.21
C PRO A 76 -18.75 1.98 5.12
N ASN A 77 -18.48 1.35 6.26
CA ASN A 77 -17.59 0.20 6.36
C ASN A 77 -18.04 -0.77 7.45
N GLU A 78 -17.62 -2.03 7.30
CA GLU A 78 -17.68 -3.06 8.33
C GLU A 78 -16.29 -3.22 8.95
N ILE A 79 -16.17 -2.98 10.26
CA ILE A 79 -14.93 -3.22 10.99
C ILE A 79 -14.95 -4.67 11.49
N ILE A 80 -13.90 -5.43 11.17
CA ILE A 80 -13.74 -6.82 11.58
C ILE A 80 -12.42 -7.02 12.33
N GLY A 81 -12.32 -8.15 13.04
CA GLY A 81 -11.11 -8.52 13.77
C GLY A 81 -10.85 -7.61 14.98
N GLU A 82 -9.69 -7.78 15.57
CA GLU A 82 -9.23 -7.05 16.75
C GLU A 82 -7.73 -6.74 16.59
N ILE A 83 -7.29 -5.65 17.19
CA ILE A 83 -5.87 -5.27 17.26
C ILE A 83 -5.47 -5.14 18.73
N GLY A 84 -4.24 -5.55 19.06
CA GLY A 84 -3.67 -5.31 20.37
C GLY A 84 -3.12 -3.89 20.54
N ASP A 85 -2.52 -3.62 21.69
CA ASP A 85 -1.86 -2.33 21.97
C ASP A 85 -0.65 -2.06 21.05
N VAL A 86 -0.02 -3.13 20.55
CA VAL A 86 1.13 -3.07 19.64
C VAL A 86 0.73 -3.70 18.32
N ILE A 87 0.73 -2.89 17.27
CA ILE A 87 0.44 -3.33 15.89
C ILE A 87 1.71 -3.94 15.28
N SER A 88 1.52 -5.01 14.54
CA SER A 88 2.58 -5.85 13.99
C SER A 88 2.25 -6.33 12.58
N ALA A 89 3.24 -6.95 11.93
CA ALA A 89 3.05 -7.64 10.65
C ALA A 89 1.91 -8.68 10.71
N SER A 90 1.80 -9.43 11.81
CA SER A 90 0.75 -10.43 11.96
C SER A 90 -0.66 -9.85 11.92
N ASP A 91 -0.86 -8.59 12.32
CA ASP A 91 -2.17 -7.94 12.23
C ASP A 91 -2.55 -7.70 10.77
N THR A 92 -1.59 -7.31 9.93
CA THR A 92 -1.81 -7.15 8.48
C THR A 92 -2.13 -8.50 7.85
N GLN A 93 -1.37 -9.54 8.20
CA GLN A 93 -1.59 -10.89 7.71
C GLN A 93 -2.98 -11.44 8.11
N ASN A 94 -3.39 -11.21 9.36
CA ASN A 94 -4.71 -11.61 9.85
C ASN A 94 -5.83 -10.89 9.10
N ALA A 95 -5.65 -9.59 8.83
CA ALA A 95 -6.63 -8.82 8.04
C ALA A 95 -6.78 -9.35 6.62
N VAL A 96 -5.66 -9.61 5.94
CA VAL A 96 -5.66 -10.17 4.59
C VAL A 96 -6.39 -11.52 4.54
N ARG A 97 -6.12 -12.42 5.50
CA ARG A 97 -6.82 -13.71 5.58
C ARG A 97 -8.32 -13.54 5.83
N ALA A 98 -8.69 -12.68 6.77
CA ALA A 98 -10.10 -12.43 7.08
C ALA A 98 -10.87 -11.81 5.90
N PHE A 99 -10.24 -10.92 5.13
CA PHE A 99 -10.83 -10.38 3.90
C PHE A 99 -11.02 -11.47 2.83
N ALA A 100 -10.01 -12.32 2.65
CA ALA A 100 -10.10 -13.45 1.72
C ALA A 100 -11.23 -14.42 2.12
N ASP A 101 -11.35 -14.77 3.40
CA ASP A 101 -12.42 -15.64 3.92
C ASP A 101 -13.82 -15.03 3.72
N LEU A 102 -13.93 -13.70 3.75
CA LEU A 102 -15.16 -12.96 3.44
C LEU A 102 -15.44 -12.79 1.95
N GLY A 103 -14.53 -13.27 1.08
CA GLY A 103 -14.65 -13.20 -0.37
C GLY A 103 -14.68 -11.77 -0.90
N VAL A 104 -13.78 -10.90 -0.43
CA VAL A 104 -13.64 -9.55 -1.03
C VAL A 104 -13.16 -9.64 -2.48
N ASP A 105 -13.68 -8.77 -3.34
CA ASP A 105 -13.27 -8.72 -4.76
C ASP A 105 -11.89 -8.08 -4.93
N LEU A 106 -11.53 -7.15 -4.03
CA LEU A 106 -10.25 -6.42 -4.03
C LEU A 106 -9.75 -6.26 -2.60
N ILE A 107 -8.46 -6.53 -2.39
CA ILE A 107 -7.75 -6.11 -1.18
C ILE A 107 -6.93 -4.87 -1.50
N LEU A 108 -7.33 -3.73 -0.94
CA LEU A 108 -6.60 -2.47 -0.98
C LEU A 108 -5.70 -2.40 0.25
N PHE A 109 -4.39 -2.40 0.07
CA PHE A 109 -3.45 -2.36 1.18
C PHE A 109 -2.54 -1.14 1.10
N ALA A 110 -2.19 -0.55 2.25
CA ALA A 110 -1.31 0.62 2.32
C ALA A 110 -0.07 0.29 3.15
N GLY A 111 1.12 0.48 2.56
CA GLY A 111 2.34 0.05 3.23
C GLY A 111 3.62 0.23 2.44
N GLY A 112 4.64 -0.55 2.81
CA GLY A 112 5.96 -0.67 2.18
C GLY A 112 6.15 -2.02 1.47
N ASP A 113 7.32 -2.28 0.87
CA ASP A 113 7.66 -3.62 0.35
C ASP A 113 7.53 -4.72 1.44
N GLY A 114 7.84 -4.41 2.70
CA GLY A 114 7.58 -5.30 3.84
C GLY A 114 6.11 -5.70 3.97
N THR A 115 5.20 -4.73 3.84
CA THR A 115 3.76 -4.98 3.82
C THR A 115 3.34 -5.82 2.60
N ALA A 116 3.98 -5.63 1.44
CA ALA A 116 3.70 -6.45 0.26
C ALA A 116 4.08 -7.93 0.49
N ARG A 117 5.17 -8.21 1.24
CA ARG A 117 5.51 -9.57 1.68
C ARG A 117 4.45 -10.14 2.61
N ASP A 118 4.01 -9.37 3.61
CA ASP A 118 2.95 -9.80 4.52
C ASP A 118 1.64 -10.14 3.80
N VAL A 119 1.28 -9.35 2.79
CA VAL A 119 0.12 -9.62 1.92
C VAL A 119 0.35 -10.91 1.13
N TYR A 120 1.52 -11.06 0.49
CA TYR A 120 1.87 -12.28 -0.26
C TYR A 120 1.80 -13.55 0.59
N ASP A 121 2.31 -13.51 1.82
CA ASP A 121 2.32 -14.67 2.73
C ASP A 121 0.93 -15.08 3.24
N SER A 122 -0.08 -14.23 3.02
CA SER A 122 -1.39 -14.35 3.66
C SER A 122 -2.55 -14.48 2.68
N VAL A 123 -2.36 -14.03 1.44
CA VAL A 123 -3.43 -13.96 0.45
C VAL A 123 -3.55 -15.28 -0.33
N PRO A 124 -4.77 -15.77 -0.63
CA PRO A 124 -4.92 -16.91 -1.52
C PRO A 124 -4.52 -16.55 -2.96
N ILE A 125 -4.04 -17.56 -3.69
CA ILE A 125 -3.65 -17.42 -5.10
C ILE A 125 -4.83 -16.87 -5.92
N GLY A 126 -4.57 -15.83 -6.71
CA GLY A 126 -5.53 -15.22 -7.63
C GLY A 126 -6.39 -14.10 -7.04
N GLN A 127 -6.35 -13.86 -5.73
CA GLN A 127 -6.99 -12.69 -5.13
C GLN A 127 -6.37 -11.40 -5.67
N VAL A 128 -7.22 -10.49 -6.14
CA VAL A 128 -6.76 -9.19 -6.64
C VAL A 128 -6.40 -8.28 -5.47
N VAL A 129 -5.21 -7.71 -5.51
CA VAL A 129 -4.68 -6.75 -4.54
C VAL A 129 -4.25 -5.45 -5.23
N LEU A 130 -4.32 -4.32 -4.53
CA LEU A 130 -3.77 -3.04 -4.99
C LEU A 130 -3.03 -2.36 -3.84
N GLY A 131 -1.75 -2.04 -4.07
CA GLY A 131 -0.91 -1.34 -3.10
C GLY A 131 -1.00 0.18 -3.21
N ILE A 132 -1.28 0.85 -2.08
CA ILE A 132 -1.11 2.30 -1.90
C ILE A 132 0.30 2.53 -1.34
N PRO A 133 1.21 3.18 -2.10
CA PRO A 133 2.58 3.36 -1.64
C PRO A 133 2.64 4.31 -0.45
N CYS A 134 3.27 3.88 0.66
CA CYS A 134 3.44 4.69 1.87
C CYS A 134 4.89 4.92 2.29
N GLY A 135 5.85 4.43 1.50
CA GLY A 135 7.28 4.66 1.68
C GLY A 135 7.91 5.38 0.49
N VAL A 136 9.18 5.77 0.64
CA VAL A 136 9.96 6.49 -0.37
C VAL A 136 10.77 5.59 -1.32
N LYS A 137 10.69 4.25 -1.15
CA LYS A 137 11.46 3.27 -1.94
C LYS A 137 10.65 1.97 -2.09
N MET A 138 9.80 1.93 -3.11
CA MET A 138 8.95 0.78 -3.40
C MET A 138 9.51 0.07 -4.64
N HIS A 139 9.91 -1.19 -4.46
CA HIS A 139 10.52 -1.98 -5.52
C HIS A 139 9.57 -3.05 -6.08
N SER A 140 8.53 -3.41 -5.32
CA SER A 140 7.52 -4.35 -5.75
C SER A 140 6.57 -3.72 -6.77
N GLY A 141 6.27 -4.44 -7.85
CA GLY A 141 5.38 -3.98 -8.92
C GLY A 141 3.88 -3.96 -8.55
N VAL A 142 3.56 -4.11 -7.27
CA VAL A 142 2.19 -4.27 -6.75
C VAL A 142 1.57 -2.96 -6.27
N PHE A 143 2.38 -1.91 -6.22
CA PHE A 143 1.95 -0.57 -5.84
C PHE A 143 1.60 0.26 -7.07
N ALA A 144 0.63 1.16 -6.92
CA ALA A 144 0.50 2.29 -7.83
C ALA A 144 1.71 3.22 -7.69
N ILE A 145 1.95 4.05 -8.71
CA ILE A 145 3.07 5.02 -8.73
C ILE A 145 3.01 5.99 -7.55
N ASN A 146 1.80 6.41 -7.14
CA ASN A 146 1.59 7.26 -5.98
C ASN A 146 0.16 7.03 -5.41
N PRO A 147 -0.17 7.59 -4.24
CA PRO A 147 -1.49 7.38 -3.64
C PRO A 147 -2.65 7.89 -4.49
N GLN A 148 -2.47 8.98 -5.25
CA GLN A 148 -3.50 9.50 -6.15
C GLN A 148 -3.77 8.53 -7.30
N SER A 149 -2.71 7.98 -7.92
CA SER A 149 -2.82 6.96 -8.96
C SER A 149 -3.53 5.69 -8.45
N ALA A 150 -3.28 5.27 -7.21
CA ALA A 150 -4.05 4.18 -6.59
C ALA A 150 -5.55 4.50 -6.52
N GLY A 151 -5.90 5.75 -6.20
CA GLY A 151 -7.29 6.23 -6.20
C GLY A 151 -7.93 6.22 -7.59
N ILE A 152 -7.19 6.61 -8.63
CA ILE A 152 -7.66 6.56 -10.03
C ILE A 152 -7.89 5.10 -10.47
N ILE A 153 -6.96 4.19 -10.17
CA ILE A 153 -7.12 2.75 -10.44
C ILE A 153 -8.38 2.22 -9.74
N LEU A 154 -8.56 2.57 -8.46
CA LEU A 154 -9.71 2.16 -7.67
C LEU A 154 -11.03 2.68 -8.26
N SER A 155 -11.05 3.95 -8.69
CA SER A 155 -12.20 4.57 -9.35
C SER A 155 -12.57 3.84 -10.65
N ASN A 156 -11.55 3.50 -11.45
CA ASN A 156 -11.72 2.74 -12.69
C ASN A 156 -12.25 1.32 -12.44
N LEU A 157 -11.79 0.64 -11.39
CA LEU A 157 -12.30 -0.68 -10.98
C LEU A 157 -13.75 -0.61 -10.55
N ILE A 158 -14.08 0.33 -9.66
CA ILE A 158 -15.44 0.52 -9.16
C ILE A 158 -16.42 0.83 -10.30
N SER A 159 -15.97 1.62 -11.28
CA SER A 159 -16.79 1.99 -12.45
C SER A 159 -16.91 0.85 -13.49
N GLY A 160 -16.20 -0.26 -13.31
CA GLY A 160 -16.19 -1.38 -14.27
C GLY A 160 -15.35 -1.12 -15.53
N ASN A 161 -14.51 -0.09 -15.53
CA ASN A 161 -13.65 0.27 -16.66
C ASN A 161 -12.38 -0.59 -16.74
N LEU A 162 -11.98 -1.21 -15.63
CA LEU A 162 -10.87 -2.16 -15.56
C LEU A 162 -11.43 -3.58 -15.43
N VAL A 163 -11.10 -4.43 -16.40
CA VAL A 163 -11.65 -5.80 -16.52
C VAL A 163 -10.57 -6.89 -16.57
N SER A 164 -9.29 -6.52 -16.48
CA SER A 164 -8.16 -7.44 -16.51
C SER A 164 -7.32 -7.34 -15.25
N ALA A 165 -6.68 -8.45 -14.87
CA ALA A 165 -5.67 -8.53 -13.82
C ALA A 165 -4.40 -9.17 -14.40
N MET A 166 -3.26 -8.92 -13.76
CA MET A 166 -1.95 -9.48 -14.14
C MET A 166 -1.14 -9.83 -12.90
N ASP A 167 -0.16 -10.70 -13.06
CA ASP A 167 0.81 -10.98 -12.00
C ASP A 167 1.87 -9.88 -11.96
N ALA A 168 2.12 -9.34 -10.76
CA ALA A 168 3.17 -8.37 -10.49
C ALA A 168 4.13 -8.90 -9.43
N GLU A 169 5.42 -8.60 -9.59
CA GLU A 169 6.46 -9.11 -8.70
C GLU A 169 6.44 -8.42 -7.34
N VAL A 170 6.52 -9.23 -6.29
CA VAL A 170 6.90 -8.80 -4.95
C VAL A 170 8.41 -8.92 -4.85
N ARG A 171 9.07 -7.83 -4.45
CA ARG A 171 10.52 -7.75 -4.28
C ARG A 171 10.86 -7.64 -2.80
N ASP A 172 11.94 -8.29 -2.43
CA ASP A 172 12.52 -8.15 -1.09
C ASP A 172 13.89 -7.49 -1.18
N ILE A 173 14.27 -6.76 -0.14
CA ILE A 173 15.59 -6.14 -0.04
C ILE A 173 16.51 -7.12 0.71
N ASP A 174 17.67 -7.40 0.12
CA ASP A 174 18.74 -8.14 0.80
C ASP A 174 19.27 -7.27 1.96
N GLU A 175 18.82 -7.58 3.17
CA GLU A 175 19.17 -6.83 4.37
C GLU A 175 20.68 -6.80 4.65
N ASP A 176 21.42 -7.85 4.28
CA ASP A 176 22.87 -7.93 4.47
C ASP A 176 23.59 -7.01 3.48
N ALA A 177 23.14 -6.97 2.23
CA ALA A 177 23.60 -5.99 1.25
C ALA A 177 23.23 -4.57 1.69
N LEU A 178 22.01 -4.38 2.20
CA LEU A 178 21.51 -3.12 2.70
C LEU A 178 22.36 -2.60 3.86
N ARG A 179 22.77 -3.47 4.81
CA ARG A 179 23.71 -3.12 5.89
C ARG A 179 25.05 -2.62 5.36
N ARG A 180 25.55 -3.20 4.26
CA ARG A 180 26.77 -2.77 3.55
C ARG A 180 26.58 -1.52 2.67
N GLY A 181 25.36 -0.97 2.58
CA GLY A 181 25.06 0.21 1.78
C GLY A 181 24.68 -0.08 0.33
N GLU A 182 24.53 -1.34 -0.04
CA GLU A 182 24.13 -1.79 -1.37
C GLU A 182 22.62 -2.07 -1.39
N VAL A 183 21.88 -1.43 -2.30
CA VAL A 183 20.46 -1.77 -2.51
C VAL A 183 20.40 -2.91 -3.52
N LYS A 184 20.20 -4.12 -3.04
CA LYS A 184 20.01 -5.31 -3.86
C LYS A 184 18.64 -5.88 -3.58
N THR A 185 17.79 -5.93 -4.60
CA THR A 185 16.46 -6.53 -4.49
C THR A 185 16.45 -7.93 -5.10
N GLN A 186 15.76 -8.86 -4.44
CA GLN A 186 15.55 -10.22 -4.90
C GLN A 186 14.06 -10.48 -5.14
N TYR A 187 13.78 -11.42 -6.05
CA TYR A 187 12.42 -11.89 -6.27
C TYR A 187 11.92 -12.62 -5.02
N TYR A 188 10.74 -12.23 -4.53
CA TYR A 188 10.09 -12.87 -3.39
C TYR A 188 8.90 -13.73 -3.83
N GLY A 189 8.06 -13.17 -4.70
CA GLY A 189 6.83 -13.82 -5.15
C GLY A 189 6.09 -12.98 -6.18
N GLN A 190 4.83 -13.36 -6.44
CA GLN A 190 3.94 -12.65 -7.33
C GLN A 190 2.55 -12.49 -6.69
N LEU A 191 1.94 -11.33 -6.93
CA LEU A 191 0.58 -11.01 -6.52
C LEU A 191 -0.25 -10.63 -7.75
N CYS A 192 -1.52 -11.00 -7.73
CA CYS A 192 -2.47 -10.63 -8.76
C CYS A 192 -2.92 -9.18 -8.54
N VAL A 193 -2.67 -8.30 -9.50
CA VAL A 193 -3.01 -6.87 -9.42
C VAL A 193 -3.93 -6.48 -10.58
N PRO A 194 -4.76 -5.42 -10.45
CA PRO A 194 -5.50 -4.85 -11.58
C PRO A 194 -4.54 -4.60 -12.74
N ALA A 195 -4.86 -4.93 -13.98
CA ALA A 195 -3.99 -4.63 -15.10
C ALA A 195 -4.41 -3.29 -15.72
N GLU A 196 -3.70 -2.22 -15.35
CA GLU A 196 -3.83 -0.94 -16.03
C GLU A 196 -2.61 -0.74 -16.94
N LEU A 197 -2.84 -0.57 -18.25
CA LEU A 197 -1.77 -0.44 -19.26
C LEU A 197 -0.85 0.78 -19.06
N THR A 198 -1.15 1.65 -18.08
CA THR A 198 -0.52 2.96 -17.94
C THR A 198 0.11 3.24 -16.55
N TYR A 199 -0.29 2.56 -15.46
CA TYR A 199 0.05 3.03 -14.10
C TYR A 199 0.65 1.99 -13.14
N ILE A 200 0.99 0.79 -13.60
CA ILE A 200 1.59 -0.24 -12.75
C ILE A 200 3.05 -0.42 -13.10
N GLN A 201 3.86 -0.37 -12.04
CA GLN A 201 5.32 -0.42 -12.08
C GLN A 201 5.78 -1.74 -12.71
N ALA A 202 6.08 -1.69 -14.01
CA ALA A 202 6.67 -2.81 -14.73
C ALA A 202 8.08 -3.03 -14.17
N THR A 203 8.28 -4.14 -13.45
CA THR A 203 9.62 -4.59 -13.04
C THR A 203 10.40 -5.01 -14.29
N LYS A 204 11.08 -4.04 -14.92
CA LYS A 204 12.02 -4.33 -15.98
C LYS A 204 13.27 -4.92 -15.36
N SER A 205 13.51 -6.19 -15.70
CA SER A 205 14.87 -6.70 -15.78
C SER A 205 15.74 -5.68 -16.54
N GLY A 206 16.71 -5.09 -15.83
CA GLY A 206 17.80 -4.30 -16.40
C GLY A 206 17.42 -3.03 -17.17
N GLY A 207 17.38 -1.89 -16.47
CA GLY A 207 17.91 -0.63 -16.98
C GLY A 207 17.10 0.11 -18.05
N ARG A 208 15.93 0.66 -17.68
CA ARG A 208 15.50 2.00 -18.13
C ARG A 208 14.24 2.40 -17.37
N GLU A 209 14.39 3.36 -16.45
CA GLU A 209 13.27 4.11 -15.91
C GLU A 209 12.48 4.73 -17.07
N VAL A 210 11.15 4.66 -16.99
CA VAL A 210 10.29 5.39 -17.92
C VAL A 210 10.32 6.85 -17.47
N GLU A 211 10.95 7.72 -18.25
CA GLU A 211 11.19 9.12 -17.90
C GLU A 211 9.91 9.86 -17.45
N ALA A 212 8.77 9.56 -18.08
CA ALA A 212 7.48 10.12 -17.68
C ALA A 212 7.02 9.70 -16.27
N LEU A 213 7.34 8.47 -15.85
CA LEU A 213 7.00 7.96 -14.51
C LEU A 213 7.91 8.55 -13.45
N ALA A 214 9.21 8.65 -13.74
CA ALA A 214 10.17 9.30 -12.85
C ALA A 214 9.78 10.77 -12.60
N VAL A 215 9.30 11.48 -13.63
CA VAL A 215 8.79 12.85 -13.46
C VAL A 215 7.55 12.90 -12.55
N GLN A 216 6.64 11.94 -12.64
CA GLN A 216 5.45 11.91 -11.77
C GLN A 216 5.80 11.58 -10.32
N GLU A 217 6.76 10.68 -10.07
CA GLU A 217 7.26 10.38 -8.72
C GLU A 217 7.94 11.61 -8.11
N ILE A 218 8.84 12.27 -8.85
CA ILE A 218 9.51 13.49 -8.40
C ILE A 218 8.49 14.61 -8.14
N ALA A 219 7.51 14.79 -9.03
CA ALA A 219 6.47 15.81 -8.83
C ALA A 219 5.63 15.52 -7.58
N ALA A 220 5.26 14.27 -7.34
CA ALA A 220 4.54 13.87 -6.14
C ALA A 220 5.38 14.13 -4.87
N GLU A 221 6.68 13.82 -4.89
CA GLU A 221 7.58 14.08 -3.77
C GLU A 221 7.72 15.58 -3.48
N ILE A 222 7.85 16.43 -4.50
CA ILE A 222 7.91 17.88 -4.33
C ILE A 222 6.63 18.39 -3.68
N ILE A 223 5.46 17.97 -4.18
CA ILE A 223 4.15 18.37 -3.62
C ILE A 223 4.04 17.95 -2.15
N GLU A 224 4.55 16.78 -1.78
CA GLU A 224 4.55 16.31 -0.38
C GLU A 224 5.44 17.13 0.56
N HIS A 225 6.47 17.80 0.04
CA HIS A 225 7.41 18.61 0.83
C HIS A 225 7.18 20.12 0.70
N MET A 226 6.12 20.55 0.01
CA MET A 226 5.73 21.96 -0.03
C MET A 226 5.05 22.34 1.29
N ASP A 227 5.55 23.39 1.94
CA ASP A 227 4.87 23.99 3.09
C ASP A 227 3.49 24.50 2.64
N PRO A 228 2.43 24.27 3.43
CA PRO A 228 1.13 24.83 3.14
C PRO A 228 1.17 26.35 3.33
N ASP A 229 0.84 27.10 2.27
CA ASP A 229 0.60 28.55 2.31
C ASP A 229 -0.58 28.92 3.23
#